data_AF-A0A5J4N9Z6-F1
#
_entry.id   AF-A0A5J4N9Z6-F1
#
_cell.length_a   1.000
_cell.length_b   1.000
_cell.length_c   1.000
_cell.angle_alpha   90.00
_cell.angle_beta   90.00
_cell.angle_gamma   90.00
#
_symmetry.space_group_name_H-M   'P 1'
#
loop_
_entity.id
_entity.type
_entity.pdbx_description
1 polymer ?
#
loop_
_entity_poly.entity_id
_entity_poly.type
_entity_poly.pdbx_seq_one_letter_code
_entity_poly.pdbx_strand_id
1 'polypeptide(L)'
;VCLSVLGTWAGPEWTPAQNLWSVLISIQSLLTDQPYYNEPGFRDERSPGDAQRYNTIITHETIRCAVCDVLEGRSWCPSELLSIIQSSFEDYYDHYVNVCEKNAHLNGQKMDDPFGDRRGTFDFAQLLKRLRVLWVNLKKNNGGDTAGDSPGC
;
A
#
# COMPACT_ATOMS: atom_id res chain seq x y z
N VAL A 1 13.30 3.04 -7.60
CA VAL A 1 13.75 3.18 -6.20
C VAL A 1 14.95 4.12 -6.22
N CYS A 2 14.94 5.17 -5.40
CA CYS A 2 16.02 6.15 -5.30
C CYS A 2 16.75 5.96 -3.95
N LEU A 3 17.90 5.30 -3.98
CA LEU A 3 18.71 5.00 -2.80
C LEU A 3 20.19 5.21 -3.12
N SER A 4 20.91 5.90 -2.25
CA SER A 4 22.34 6.16 -2.44
C SER A 4 23.18 4.89 -2.38
N VAL A 5 22.81 3.94 -1.52
CA VAL A 5 23.45 2.61 -1.44
C VAL A 5 23.26 1.78 -2.71
N LEU A 6 22.34 2.17 -3.59
CA LEU A 6 22.14 1.57 -4.92
C LEU A 6 22.65 2.48 -6.06
N GLY A 7 23.33 3.58 -5.74
CA GLY A 7 23.86 4.54 -6.73
C GLY A 7 22.78 5.32 -7.51
N THR A 8 21.53 5.34 -7.02
CA THR A 8 20.40 6.00 -7.71
C THR A 8 19.97 7.30 -7.04
N TRP A 9 20.68 7.73 -6.01
CA TRP A 9 20.42 8.98 -5.29
C TRP A 9 21.70 9.51 -4.64
N ALA A 10 21.74 10.79 -4.32
CA ALA A 10 22.88 11.39 -3.61
C ALA A 10 22.95 10.90 -2.15
N GLY A 11 24.14 10.51 -1.69
CA GLY A 11 24.38 10.05 -0.32
C GLY A 11 25.49 8.99 -0.24
N PRO A 12 25.60 8.27 0.89
CA PRO A 12 26.57 7.20 1.05
C PRO A 12 26.36 6.07 0.02
N GLU A 13 27.43 5.70 -0.67
CA GLU A 13 27.40 4.67 -1.71
C GLU A 13 27.42 3.24 -1.13
N TRP A 14 27.23 2.25 -2.01
CA TRP A 14 27.41 0.84 -1.66
C TRP A 14 28.80 0.59 -1.07
N THR A 15 28.86 -0.18 0.01
CA THR A 15 30.11 -0.71 0.56
C THR A 15 29.96 -2.21 0.84
N PRO A 16 31.06 -2.99 0.86
CA PRO A 16 31.00 -4.42 1.19
C PRO A 16 30.41 -4.76 2.57
N ALA A 17 30.25 -3.76 3.45
CA ALA A 17 29.58 -3.92 4.74
C ALA A 17 28.04 -4.00 4.61
N GLN A 18 27.48 -3.58 3.48
CA GLN A 18 26.04 -3.65 3.21
C GLN A 18 25.64 -5.06 2.75
N ASN A 19 24.37 -5.41 2.97
CA ASN A 19 23.81 -6.69 2.57
C ASN A 19 22.34 -6.50 2.14
N LEU A 20 21.70 -7.59 1.68
CA LEU A 20 20.30 -7.52 1.25
C LEU A 20 19.38 -6.99 2.35
N TRP A 21 19.62 -7.37 3.60
CA TRP A 21 18.84 -6.90 4.74
C TRP A 21 18.95 -5.38 4.91
N SER A 22 20.16 -4.81 4.90
CA SER A 22 20.34 -3.36 5.03
C SER A 22 19.70 -2.60 3.87
N VAL A 23 19.70 -3.16 2.66
CA VAL A 23 18.98 -2.60 1.50
C VAL A 23 17.47 -2.63 1.72
N LEU A 24 16.91 -3.76 2.17
CA LEU A 24 15.46 -3.88 2.44
C LEU A 24 15.00 -2.91 3.53
N ILE A 25 15.78 -2.76 4.61
CA ILE A 25 15.51 -1.77 5.66
C ILE A 25 15.59 -0.33 5.10
N SER A 26 16.54 -0.06 4.22
CA SER A 26 16.66 1.26 3.56
C SER A 26 15.49 1.56 2.64
N ILE A 27 14.94 0.56 1.95
CA ILE A 27 13.72 0.73 1.14
C ILE A 27 12.52 1.00 2.06
N GLN A 28 12.37 0.22 3.13
CA GLN A 28 11.27 0.38 4.08
C GLN A 28 11.30 1.76 4.75
N SER A 29 12.48 2.28 5.09
CA SER A 29 12.62 3.58 5.75
C SER A 29 12.24 4.77 4.86
N LEU A 30 12.16 4.60 3.54
CA LEU A 30 11.61 5.62 2.63
C LEU A 30 10.08 5.72 2.69
N LEU A 31 9.40 4.68 3.18
CA LEU A 31 7.94 4.61 3.33
C LEU A 31 7.51 5.32 4.62
N THR A 32 7.86 6.60 4.74
CA THR A 32 7.61 7.43 5.93
C THR A 32 6.14 7.87 6.03
N ASP A 33 5.75 8.39 7.20
CA ASP A 33 4.41 8.96 7.41
C ASP A 33 4.14 10.21 6.55
N GLN A 34 5.19 10.86 6.03
CA GLN A 34 5.08 12.09 5.23
C GLN A 34 6.06 12.05 4.03
N PRO A 35 5.79 11.21 3.01
CA PRO A 35 6.68 11.03 1.86
C PRO A 35 6.89 12.29 1.02
N TYR A 36 6.05 13.32 1.17
CA TYR A 36 6.24 14.62 0.51
C TYR A 36 7.64 15.22 0.77
N TYR A 37 8.14 15.10 2.01
CA TYR A 37 9.42 15.68 2.41
C TYR A 37 10.64 14.89 1.91
N ASN A 38 10.43 13.72 1.28
CA ASN A 38 11.52 12.97 0.66
C ASN A 38 12.03 13.65 -0.61
N GLU A 39 11.23 14.52 -1.23
CA GLU A 39 11.59 15.17 -2.48
C GLU A 39 12.57 16.35 -2.29
N PRO A 40 13.61 16.49 -3.14
CA PRO A 40 14.56 17.58 -3.06
C PRO A 40 13.87 18.96 -3.19
N GLY A 41 14.12 19.84 -2.22
CA GLY A 41 13.56 21.19 -2.23
C GLY A 41 12.13 21.29 -1.68
N PHE A 42 11.62 20.22 -1.06
CA PHE A 42 10.31 20.16 -0.40
C PHE A 42 10.42 19.92 1.10
N ARG A 43 11.47 20.44 1.75
CA ARG A 43 11.62 20.38 3.23
C ARG A 43 10.50 21.13 3.95
N ASP A 44 9.97 22.16 3.31
CA ASP A 44 8.83 22.93 3.77
C ASP A 44 7.68 22.79 2.76
N GLU A 45 6.44 22.89 3.24
CA GLU A 45 5.27 22.92 2.36
C GLU A 45 5.27 24.21 1.52
N ARG A 46 5.05 24.09 0.21
CA ARG A 46 4.93 25.27 -0.67
C ARG A 46 3.59 25.97 -0.46
N SER A 47 2.55 25.16 -0.30
CA SER A 47 1.22 25.59 0.12
C SER A 47 0.80 24.79 1.35
N PRO A 48 0.14 25.42 2.34
CA PRO A 48 -0.35 24.70 3.51
C PRO A 48 -1.18 23.47 3.12
N GLY A 49 -0.85 22.33 3.72
CA GLY A 49 -1.52 21.05 3.50
C GLY A 49 -1.11 20.32 2.23
N ASP A 50 -0.01 20.70 1.57
CA ASP A 50 0.56 19.94 0.44
C ASP A 50 0.95 18.52 0.88
N ALA A 51 1.63 18.37 2.03
CA ALA A 51 2.05 17.04 2.49
C ALA A 51 0.84 16.16 2.81
N GLN A 52 -0.22 16.74 3.40
CA GLN A 52 -1.46 16.01 3.69
C GLN A 52 -2.17 15.59 2.41
N ARG A 53 -2.30 16.48 1.41
CA ARG A 53 -2.90 16.15 0.11
C ARG A 53 -2.14 15.01 -0.58
N TYR A 54 -0.81 15.09 -0.59
CA TYR A 54 0.02 14.03 -1.13
C TYR A 54 -0.17 12.71 -0.38
N ASN A 55 -0.22 12.72 0.96
CA ASN A 55 -0.49 11.53 1.76
C ASN A 55 -1.84 10.89 1.41
N THR A 56 -2.89 11.68 1.20
CA THR A 56 -4.21 11.16 0.81
C THR A 56 -4.16 10.48 -0.56
N ILE A 57 -3.42 11.04 -1.52
CA ILE A 57 -3.18 10.43 -2.83
C ILE A 57 -2.44 9.09 -2.68
N ILE A 58 -1.33 9.08 -1.94
CA ILE A 58 -0.54 7.85 -1.73
C ILE A 58 -1.35 6.79 -0.99
N THR A 59 -2.16 7.19 0.00
CA THR A 59 -3.04 6.28 0.73
C THR A 59 -4.05 5.61 -0.20
N HIS A 60 -4.71 6.40 -1.05
CA HIS A 60 -5.65 5.87 -2.05
C HIS A 60 -4.96 4.87 -2.99
N GLU A 61 -3.83 5.27 -3.57
CA GLU A 61 -3.12 4.42 -4.54
C GLU A 61 -2.50 3.17 -3.90
N THR A 62 -2.12 3.23 -2.62
CA THR A 62 -1.65 2.06 -1.86
C THR A 62 -2.78 1.04 -1.69
N ILE A 63 -3.96 1.48 -1.25
CA ILE A 63 -5.12 0.56 -1.14
C ILE A 63 -5.51 0.01 -2.52
N ARG A 64 -5.48 0.84 -3.57
CA ARG A 64 -5.84 0.43 -4.93
C ARG A 64 -4.86 -0.62 -5.49
N CYS A 65 -3.57 -0.32 -5.49
CA CYS A 65 -2.55 -1.12 -6.18
C CYS A 65 -1.90 -2.16 -5.28
N ALA A 66 -1.44 -1.75 -4.10
CA ALA A 66 -0.63 -2.60 -3.23
C ALA A 66 -1.49 -3.56 -2.40
N VAL A 67 -2.77 -3.24 -2.19
CA VAL A 67 -3.72 -4.13 -1.50
C VAL A 67 -4.66 -4.81 -2.49
N CYS A 68 -5.54 -4.05 -3.15
CA CYS A 68 -6.60 -4.65 -3.96
C CYS A 68 -6.05 -5.33 -5.24
N ASP A 69 -5.21 -4.66 -6.04
CA ASP A 69 -4.69 -5.26 -7.28
C ASP A 69 -3.82 -6.52 -7.00
N VAL A 70 -3.07 -6.54 -5.90
CA VAL A 70 -2.29 -7.72 -5.47
C VAL A 70 -3.21 -8.89 -5.10
N LEU A 71 -4.20 -8.67 -4.22
CA LEU A 71 -5.10 -9.73 -3.75
C LEU A 71 -6.08 -10.22 -4.84
N GLU A 72 -6.37 -9.38 -5.83
CA GLU A 72 -7.17 -9.74 -7.00
C GLU A 72 -6.34 -10.45 -8.09
N GLY A 73 -5.03 -10.66 -7.87
CA GLY A 73 -4.15 -11.31 -8.85
C GLY A 73 -3.89 -10.48 -10.11
N ARG A 74 -4.09 -9.16 -10.05
CA ARG A 74 -3.76 -8.23 -11.14
C ARG A 74 -2.27 -7.87 -11.18
N SER A 75 -1.57 -8.12 -10.08
CA SER A 75 -0.12 -7.95 -9.96
C SER A 75 0.54 -9.30 -9.70
N TRP A 76 1.75 -9.48 -10.24
CA TRP A 76 2.52 -10.69 -9.98
C TRP A 76 3.00 -10.72 -8.51
N CYS A 77 2.74 -11.83 -7.82
CA CYS A 77 3.22 -12.10 -6.48
C CYS A 77 3.57 -13.60 -6.35
N PRO A 78 4.73 -13.95 -5.76
CA PRO A 78 5.04 -15.33 -5.42
C PRO A 78 3.96 -15.97 -4.53
N SER A 79 3.64 -17.24 -4.78
CA SER A 79 2.63 -18.00 -4.03
C SER A 79 2.96 -18.08 -2.54
N GLU A 80 4.24 -18.17 -2.21
CA GLU A 80 4.74 -18.30 -0.84
C GLU A 80 4.49 -17.01 -0.03
N LEU A 81 4.50 -15.87 -0.70
CA LEU A 81 4.22 -14.58 -0.07
C LEU A 81 2.72 -14.27 -0.04
N LEU A 82 1.93 -14.86 -0.94
CA LEU A 82 0.51 -14.59 -1.03
C LEU A 82 -0.24 -14.97 0.25
N SER A 83 0.11 -16.09 0.88
CA SER A 83 -0.50 -16.51 2.17
C SER A 83 -0.21 -15.50 3.29
N ILE A 84 1.01 -14.97 3.34
CA ILE A 84 1.41 -13.93 4.31
C ILE A 84 0.64 -12.63 4.05
N ILE A 85 0.50 -12.25 2.78
CA ILE A 85 -0.26 -11.06 2.38
C ILE A 85 -1.75 -11.21 2.74
N GLN A 86 -2.33 -12.39 2.51
CA GLN A 86 -3.71 -12.67 2.90
C GLN A 86 -3.91 -12.60 4.42
N SER A 87 -3.02 -13.21 5.20
CA SER A 87 -3.05 -13.09 6.67
C SER A 87 -2.94 -11.63 7.12
N SER A 88 -1.98 -10.89 6.57
CA SER A 88 -1.78 -9.47 6.90
C SER A 88 -3.00 -8.62 6.50
N PHE A 89 -3.61 -8.92 5.35
CA PHE A 89 -4.84 -8.26 4.93
C PHE A 89 -5.97 -8.47 5.93
N GLU A 90 -6.09 -9.67 6.50
CA GLU A 90 -7.10 -9.93 7.53
C GLU A 90 -6.87 -9.08 8.79
N ASP A 91 -5.62 -8.99 9.24
CA ASP A 91 -5.24 -8.22 10.43
C ASP A 91 -5.48 -6.71 10.25
N TYR A 92 -5.28 -6.19 9.03
CA TYR A 92 -5.45 -4.77 8.70
C TYR A 92 -6.80 -4.42 8.06
N TYR A 93 -7.71 -5.39 7.91
CA TYR A 93 -8.97 -5.18 7.17
C TYR A 93 -9.78 -3.99 7.67
N ASP A 94 -10.02 -3.93 8.99
CA ASP A 94 -10.78 -2.85 9.61
C ASP A 94 -10.09 -1.50 9.43
N HIS A 95 -8.75 -1.47 9.42
CA HIS A 95 -8.01 -0.24 9.14
C HIS A 95 -8.28 0.25 7.72
N TYR A 96 -8.23 -0.64 6.71
CA TYR A 96 -8.51 -0.27 5.32
C TYR A 96 -9.94 0.24 5.12
N VAL A 97 -10.93 -0.43 5.74
CA VAL A 97 -12.33 0.00 5.71
C VAL A 97 -12.48 1.39 6.32
N ASN A 98 -11.93 1.60 7.52
CA ASN A 98 -11.98 2.89 8.21
C ASN A 98 -11.35 4.01 7.39
N VAL A 99 -10.21 3.75 6.73
CA VAL A 99 -9.56 4.73 5.84
C VAL A 99 -10.47 5.08 4.66
N CYS A 100 -11.10 4.10 4.01
CA CYS A 100 -12.00 4.36 2.89
C CYS A 100 -13.25 5.14 3.32
N GLU A 101 -13.85 4.79 4.47
CA GLU A 101 -15.05 5.45 4.98
C GLU A 101 -14.77 6.90 5.40
N LYS A 102 -13.66 7.15 6.11
CA LYS A 102 -13.24 8.52 6.49
C LYS A 102 -13.02 9.42 5.28
N ASN A 103 -12.49 8.88 4.19
CA ASN A 103 -12.17 9.63 2.97
C ASN A 103 -13.27 9.58 1.90
N ALA A 104 -14.46 9.04 2.20
CA ALA A 104 -15.56 8.91 1.24
C ALA A 104 -16.06 10.26 0.70
N HIS A 105 -15.86 11.36 1.42
CA HIS A 105 -16.19 12.71 0.97
C HIS A 105 -15.36 13.18 -0.24
N LEU A 106 -14.23 12.53 -0.51
CA LEU A 106 -13.33 12.84 -1.63
C LEU A 106 -13.72 12.14 -2.94
N ASN A 107 -14.69 11.23 -2.94
CA ASN A 107 -15.06 10.47 -4.13
C ASN A 107 -15.41 11.39 -5.32
N GLY A 108 -14.80 11.10 -6.48
CA GLY A 108 -14.95 11.88 -7.71
C GLY A 108 -14.12 13.16 -7.77
N GLN A 109 -13.50 13.59 -6.66
CA GLN A 109 -12.58 14.72 -6.66
C GLN A 109 -11.26 14.34 -7.35
N LYS A 110 -10.65 15.30 -8.06
CA LYS A 110 -9.35 15.11 -8.69
C LYS A 110 -8.25 14.99 -7.63
N MET A 111 -7.29 14.11 -7.87
CA MET A 111 -6.06 14.06 -7.09
C MET A 111 -5.16 15.22 -7.51
N ASP A 112 -5.18 16.28 -6.70
CA ASP A 112 -4.31 17.46 -6.88
C ASP A 112 -2.92 17.15 -6.31
N ASP A 113 -2.00 16.72 -7.18
CA ASP A 113 -0.64 16.38 -6.80
C ASP A 113 0.22 17.66 -6.65
N PRO A 114 0.80 17.93 -5.46
CA PRO A 114 1.65 19.11 -5.24
C PRO A 114 2.95 19.13 -6.06
N PHE A 115 3.34 18.00 -6.66
CA PHE A 115 4.47 17.91 -7.61
C PHE A 115 4.05 18.18 -9.07
N GLY A 116 2.75 18.40 -9.33
CA GLY A 116 2.22 18.75 -10.64
C GLY A 116 1.92 17.56 -11.57
N ASP A 117 2.03 16.34 -11.06
CA ASP A 117 1.73 15.13 -11.83
C ASP A 117 0.23 14.97 -12.10
N ARG A 118 -0.10 14.58 -13.33
CA ARG A 118 -1.49 14.29 -13.71
C ARG A 118 -1.88 12.92 -13.16
N ARG A 119 -2.75 12.94 -12.15
CA ARG A 119 -3.36 11.74 -11.58
C ARG A 119 -4.84 11.63 -11.93
N GLY A 120 -5.44 10.53 -11.49
CA GLY A 120 -6.88 10.27 -11.64
C GLY A 120 -7.73 11.02 -10.62
N THR A 121 -8.90 10.45 -10.34
CA THR A 121 -9.82 10.91 -9.29
C THR A 121 -9.85 9.92 -8.15
N PHE A 122 -10.15 10.39 -6.94
CA PHE A 122 -10.38 9.50 -5.81
C PHE A 122 -11.66 8.67 -6.02
N ASP A 123 -11.59 7.38 -5.70
CA ASP A 123 -12.73 6.45 -5.70
C ASP A 123 -12.65 5.47 -4.51
N PHE A 124 -12.65 6.02 -3.30
CA PHE A 124 -12.71 5.25 -2.05
C PHE A 124 -13.98 4.40 -1.95
N ALA A 125 -15.08 4.80 -2.59
CA ALA A 125 -16.30 3.99 -2.64
C ALA A 125 -16.10 2.68 -3.40
N GLN A 126 -15.44 2.72 -4.56
CA GLN A 126 -15.08 1.52 -5.31
C GLN A 126 -14.05 0.68 -4.54
N LEU A 127 -13.03 1.29 -3.94
CA LEU A 127 -12.05 0.57 -3.13
C LEU A 127 -12.72 -0.17 -1.96
N LEU A 128 -13.64 0.47 -1.24
CA LEU A 128 -14.40 -0.15 -0.15
C LEU A 128 -15.20 -1.37 -0.63
N LYS A 129 -15.82 -1.28 -1.82
CA LYS A 129 -16.53 -2.42 -2.43
C LYS A 129 -15.57 -3.56 -2.73
N ARG A 130 -14.39 -3.27 -3.28
CA ARG A 130 -13.35 -4.28 -3.60
C ARG A 130 -12.84 -4.97 -2.34
N LEU A 131 -12.51 -4.21 -1.30
CA LEU A 131 -12.06 -4.73 0.01
C LEU A 131 -13.09 -5.70 0.60
N ARG A 132 -14.38 -5.35 0.58
CA ARG A 132 -15.46 -6.20 1.11
C ARG A 132 -15.59 -7.52 0.33
N VAL A 133 -15.48 -7.47 -1.00
CA VAL A 133 -15.51 -8.67 -1.85
C VAL A 133 -14.30 -9.58 -1.54
N LEU A 134 -13.11 -9.00 -1.43
CA LEU A 134 -11.89 -9.72 -1.08
C LEU A 134 -12.00 -10.41 0.29
N TRP A 135 -12.50 -9.70 1.30
CA TRP A 135 -12.73 -10.26 2.64
C TRP A 135 -13.66 -11.47 2.62
N VAL A 136 -14.82 -11.36 1.94
CA VAL A 136 -15.78 -12.47 1.83
C VAL A 136 -15.15 -13.66 1.12
N ASN A 137 -14.38 -13.44 0.05
CA ASN A 137 -13.74 -14.52 -0.69
C ASN A 137 -12.66 -15.23 0.15
N LEU A 138 -11.85 -14.48 0.89
CA LEU A 138 -10.84 -15.05 1.78
C LEU A 138 -11.46 -15.88 2.91
N LYS A 139 -12.52 -15.37 3.56
CA LYS A 139 -13.22 -16.12 4.62
C LYS A 139 -13.91 -17.38 4.11
N LYS A 140 -14.43 -17.37 2.88
CA LYS A 140 -14.99 -18.58 2.24
C LYS A 140 -13.92 -19.64 2.00
N ASN A 141 -12.75 -19.23 1.50
CA ASN A 141 -11.65 -20.15 1.24
C ASN A 141 -11.09 -20.74 2.54
N ASN A 142 -10.96 -19.94 3.60
CA ASN A 142 -10.49 -20.42 4.92
C ASN A 142 -11.54 -21.28 5.66
N GLY A 143 -12.83 -21.11 5.37
CA GLY A 143 -13.92 -21.92 5.94
C GLY A 143 -14.16 -23.27 5.27
N GLY A 144 -13.51 -23.53 4.13
CA GLY A 144 -13.65 -24.79 3.37
C GLY A 144 -12.84 -25.97 3.92
N ASP A 145 -11.86 -25.72 4.80
CA ASP A 145 -10.91 -26.74 5.28
C ASP A 145 -11.32 -27.44 6.59
N THR A 146 -12.56 -27.25 7.08
CA THR A 146 -13.06 -27.91 8.31
C THR A 146 -14.21 -28.91 8.09
N ALA A 147 -14.53 -29.28 6.84
CA ALA A 147 -15.56 -30.27 6.53
C ALA A 147 -14.98 -31.49 5.81
N GLY A 148 -14.13 -32.26 6.51
CA GLY A 148 -13.52 -33.44 5.90
C GLY A 148 -12.72 -34.34 6.84
N ASP A 149 -13.23 -34.64 8.04
CA ASP A 149 -13.08 -36.00 8.57
C ASP A 149 -13.96 -36.26 9.80
N SER A 150 -14.94 -37.16 9.62
CA SER A 150 -15.56 -38.08 10.60
C SER A 150 -16.86 -38.64 10.00
N PRO A 151 -17.35 -39.86 10.34
CA PRO A 151 -16.91 -40.75 11.41
C PRO A 151 -16.53 -42.17 10.92
N GLY A 152 -15.93 -42.93 11.82
CA GLY A 152 -15.34 -44.23 11.54
C GLY A 152 -16.25 -45.33 11.00
N CYS A 153 -15.57 -46.38 10.57
CA CYS A 153 -15.99 -47.77 10.65
C CYS A 153 -14.74 -48.60 10.93
#